data_AF-L8PLN4-F1
#
_entry.id   AF-L8PLN4-F1
#
_cell.length_a   1.000
_cell.length_b   1.000
_cell.length_c   1.000
_cell.angle_alpha   90.00
_cell.angle_beta   90.00
_cell.angle_gamma   90.00
#
_symmetry.space_group_name_H-M   'P 1'
#
loop_
_entity.id
_entity.type
_entity.pdbx_description
1 polymer ?
#
loop_
_entity_poly.entity_id
_entity_poly.type
_entity_poly.pdbx_seq_one_letter_code
_entity_poly.pdbx_strand_id
1 'polypeptide(L)'
;MPGEDCAVARAARRRPVDVARGFVRAVRRRDWQQAAGAGRWLTLLPEVPETLGLEAGLDFVELMGGSDPRVALQVQAARVMRATGAFV
;
A
#
# COMPACT_ATOMS: atom_id res chain seq x y z
N MET A 1 -1.91 -4.91 13.31
CA MET A 1 -2.25 -4.85 11.86
C MET A 1 -2.02 -3.44 11.31
N PRO A 2 -1.97 -3.21 9.98
CA PRO A 2 -2.06 -1.85 9.44
C PRO A 2 -3.32 -1.16 9.99
N GLY A 3 -3.18 0.03 10.55
CA GLY A 3 -4.27 0.79 11.19
C GLY A 3 -4.36 0.63 12.71
N GLU A 4 -3.81 -0.43 13.27
CA GLU A 4 -3.70 -0.58 14.73
C GLU A 4 -2.45 0.12 15.27
N ASP A 5 -2.49 0.59 16.52
CA ASP A 5 -1.31 1.14 17.18
C ASP A 5 -0.34 0.04 17.62
N CYS A 6 0.49 -0.40 16.66
CA CYS A 6 1.58 -1.34 16.88
C CYS A 6 2.94 -0.73 16.51
N ALA A 7 4.03 -1.36 16.94
CA ALA A 7 5.39 -0.87 16.70
C ALA A 7 5.67 -0.65 15.19
N VAL A 8 5.16 -1.53 14.34
CA VAL A 8 5.30 -1.44 12.87
C VAL A 8 4.55 -0.22 12.33
N ALA A 9 3.31 0.02 12.78
CA ALA A 9 2.54 1.18 12.35
C ALA A 9 3.20 2.49 12.79
N ARG A 10 3.71 2.57 14.02
CA ARG A 10 4.49 3.73 14.49
C ARG A 10 5.75 3.97 13.67
N ALA A 11 6.48 2.91 13.29
CA ALA A 11 7.65 3.04 12.45
C ALA A 11 7.31 3.53 11.04
N ALA A 12 6.24 2.98 10.44
CA ALA A 12 5.78 3.36 9.11
C ALA A 12 5.31 4.82 9.04
N ARG A 13 4.57 5.29 10.06
CA ARG A 13 4.10 6.69 10.15
C ARG A 13 5.24 7.71 10.17
N ARG A 14 6.42 7.35 10.67
CA ARG A 14 7.60 8.23 10.71
C ARG A 14 8.37 8.26 9.38
N ARG A 15 8.03 7.40 8.42
CA ARG A 15 8.81 7.16 7.21
C ARG A 15 7.94 6.91 5.95
N PRO A 16 6.90 7.72 5.68
CA PRO A 16 6.00 7.48 4.54
C PRO A 16 6.74 7.44 3.19
N VAL A 17 7.76 8.28 3.01
CA VAL A 17 8.59 8.30 1.79
C VAL A 17 9.40 7.01 1.61
N ASP A 18 9.92 6.42 2.70
CA ASP A 18 10.67 5.16 2.61
C ASP A 18 9.72 4.02 2.20
N VAL A 19 8.49 4.00 2.71
CA VAL A 19 7.46 3.03 2.32
C VAL A 19 7.06 3.23 0.85
N ALA A 20 6.89 4.48 0.39
CA ALA A 20 6.62 4.80 -1.00
C ALA A 20 7.75 4.31 -1.94
N ARG A 21 9.02 4.52 -1.56
CA ARG A 21 10.16 3.94 -2.31
C ARG A 21 10.12 2.41 -2.30
N GLY A 22 9.73 1.80 -1.20
CA GLY A 22 9.52 0.35 -1.09
C GLY A 22 8.47 -0.16 -2.08
N PHE A 23 7.34 0.52 -2.18
CA PHE A 23 6.30 0.24 -3.18
C PHE A 23 6.84 0.31 -4.60
N VAL A 24 7.47 1.44 -4.98
CA VAL A 24 8.04 1.62 -6.33
C VAL A 24 9.12 0.57 -6.62
N ARG A 25 9.97 0.25 -5.64
CA ARG A 25 11.00 -0.79 -5.78
C ARG A 25 10.38 -2.17 -6.02
N ALA A 26 9.30 -2.52 -5.32
CA ALA A 26 8.60 -3.79 -5.51
C ALA A 26 7.96 -3.86 -6.91
N VAL A 27 7.29 -2.78 -7.34
CA VAL A 27 6.74 -2.64 -8.70
C VAL A 27 7.82 -2.85 -9.76
N ARG A 28 8.96 -2.16 -9.64
CA ARG A 28 10.08 -2.30 -10.59
C ARG A 28 10.68 -3.71 -10.64
N ARG A 29 10.58 -4.46 -9.54
CA ARG A 29 11.06 -5.85 -9.44
C ARG A 29 10.01 -6.88 -9.85
N ARG A 30 8.79 -6.44 -10.21
CA ARG A 30 7.65 -7.31 -10.47
C ARG A 30 7.29 -8.19 -9.27
N ASP A 31 7.60 -7.73 -8.06
CA ASP A 31 7.17 -8.37 -6.82
C ASP A 31 5.79 -7.82 -6.46
N TRP A 32 4.77 -8.38 -7.12
CA TRP A 32 3.40 -7.88 -7.05
C TRP A 32 2.78 -8.07 -5.66
N GLN A 33 3.13 -9.15 -4.95
CA GLN A 33 2.67 -9.36 -3.57
C GLN A 33 3.23 -8.30 -2.63
N GLN A 34 4.54 -8.00 -2.71
CA GLN A 34 5.14 -6.95 -1.90
C GLN A 34 4.61 -5.56 -2.28
N ALA A 35 4.41 -5.30 -3.58
CA ALA A 35 3.83 -4.04 -4.04
C ALA A 35 2.40 -3.85 -3.50
N ALA A 36 1.55 -4.88 -3.55
CA ALA A 36 0.19 -4.80 -3.04
C ALA A 36 0.16 -4.60 -1.52
N GLY A 37 1.02 -5.32 -0.79
CA GLY A 37 1.16 -5.16 0.66
C GLY A 37 1.64 -3.76 1.06
N ALA A 38 2.66 -3.22 0.37
CA ALA A 38 3.16 -1.87 0.62
C ALA A 38 2.12 -0.80 0.26
N GLY A 39 1.41 -0.98 -0.86
CA GLY A 39 0.32 -0.08 -1.28
C GLY A 39 -0.80 0.01 -0.24
N ARG A 40 -1.17 -1.13 0.37
CA ARG A 40 -2.12 -1.16 1.49
C ARG A 40 -1.64 -0.41 2.73
N TRP A 41 -0.35 -0.44 3.03
CA TRP A 41 0.17 0.38 4.14
C TRP A 41 0.07 1.87 3.82
N LEU A 42 0.38 2.27 2.58
CA LEU A 42 0.38 3.66 2.15
C LEU A 42 -1.01 4.31 2.21
N THR A 43 -2.11 3.56 2.13
CA THR A 43 -3.46 4.14 2.30
C THR A 43 -3.73 4.63 3.73
N LEU A 44 -2.92 4.22 4.70
CA LEU A 44 -3.07 4.55 6.12
C LEU A 44 -2.00 5.51 6.64
N LEU A 45 -0.99 5.84 5.84
CA LEU A 45 0.09 6.72 6.26
C LEU A 45 -0.24 8.17 5.95
N PRO A 46 0.03 9.11 6.88
CA PRO A 46 -0.04 10.52 6.58
C PRO A 46 1.06 10.89 5.57
N GLU A 47 0.83 11.97 4.81
CA GLU A 47 1.87 12.60 3.98
C GLU A 47 2.50 11.69 2.91
N VAL A 48 1.74 10.73 2.37
CA VAL A 48 2.17 10.01 1.16
C VAL A 48 2.24 11.01 -0.01
N PRO A 49 3.37 11.10 -0.74
CA PRO A 49 3.50 12.05 -1.83
C PRO A 49 2.42 11.88 -2.89
N GLU A 50 1.73 12.95 -3.26
CA GLU A 50 0.70 12.92 -4.33
C GLU A 50 1.29 12.45 -5.66
N THR A 51 2.56 12.81 -5.92
CA THR A 51 3.32 12.41 -7.11
C THR A 51 3.53 10.89 -7.21
N LEU A 52 3.29 10.13 -6.14
CA LEU A 52 3.29 8.67 -6.19
C LEU A 52 2.13 8.12 -7.03
N GLY A 53 0.98 8.81 -7.07
CA GLY A 53 -0.22 8.33 -7.77
C GLY A 53 -0.72 6.99 -7.24
N LEU A 54 -0.90 6.86 -5.91
CA LEU A 54 -1.16 5.57 -5.24
C LEU A 54 -2.36 4.80 -5.81
N GLU A 55 -3.45 5.46 -6.22
CA GLU A 55 -4.60 4.76 -6.83
C GLU A 55 -4.22 4.09 -8.14
N ALA A 56 -3.71 4.87 -9.08
CA ALA A 56 -3.24 4.34 -10.35
C ALA A 56 -2.16 3.25 -10.15
N GLY A 57 -1.31 3.41 -9.13
CA GLY A 57 -0.33 2.40 -8.74
C GLY A 57 -0.98 1.09 -8.25
N LEU A 58 -2.05 1.15 -7.45
CA LEU A 58 -2.78 -0.03 -6.99
C LEU A 58 -3.55 -0.70 -8.14
N ASP A 59 -4.15 0.07 -9.03
CA ASP A 59 -4.82 -0.45 -10.24
C ASP A 59 -3.81 -1.16 -11.15
N PHE A 60 -2.63 -0.58 -11.32
CA PHE A 60 -1.54 -1.21 -12.07
C PHE A 60 -1.08 -2.51 -11.41
N VAL A 61 -0.93 -2.54 -10.08
CA VAL A 61 -0.54 -3.75 -9.35
C VAL A 61 -1.60 -4.84 -9.43
N GLU A 62 -2.89 -4.51 -9.34
CA GLU A 62 -4.00 -5.46 -9.53
C GLU A 62 -3.98 -6.05 -10.94
N LEU A 63 -3.83 -5.21 -11.96
CA LEU A 63 -3.73 -5.66 -13.35
C LEU A 63 -2.53 -6.59 -13.58
N MET A 64 -1.35 -6.21 -13.08
CA MET A 64 -0.11 -6.96 -13.30
C MET A 64 0.00 -8.21 -12.43
N GLY A 65 -0.65 -8.24 -11.27
CA GLY A 65 -0.74 -9.41 -10.40
C GLY A 65 -1.63 -10.52 -10.95
N GLY A 66 -2.44 -10.24 -11.97
CA GLY A 66 -3.26 -11.22 -12.66
C GLY A 66 -4.22 -11.93 -11.71
N SER A 67 -4.22 -13.26 -11.73
CA SER A 67 -5.12 -14.09 -10.93
C SER A 67 -4.58 -14.43 -9.53
N ASP A 68 -3.50 -13.79 -9.05
CA ASP A 68 -2.99 -14.03 -7.71
C ASP A 68 -3.99 -13.52 -6.64
N PRO A 69 -4.64 -14.42 -5.87
CA PRO A 69 -5.65 -14.03 -4.90
C PRO A 69 -5.05 -13.21 -3.74
N ARG A 70 -3.74 -13.35 -3.45
CA ARG A 70 -3.08 -12.56 -2.42
C ARG A 70 -2.94 -11.12 -2.86
N VAL A 71 -2.58 -10.87 -4.12
CA VAL A 71 -2.52 -9.51 -4.67
C VAL A 71 -3.92 -8.87 -4.63
N ALA A 72 -4.92 -9.58 -5.15
CA ALA A 72 -6.32 -9.10 -5.16
C ALA A 72 -6.80 -8.73 -3.75
N LEU A 73 -6.57 -9.59 -2.75
CA LEU A 73 -6.94 -9.32 -1.36
C LEU A 73 -6.28 -8.05 -0.81
N GLN A 74 -4.99 -7.85 -1.07
CA GLN A 74 -4.25 -6.69 -0.55
C GLN A 74 -4.73 -5.38 -1.17
N VAL A 75 -4.98 -5.36 -2.49
CA VAL A 75 -5.51 -4.20 -3.21
C VAL A 75 -6.92 -3.87 -2.72
N GLN A 76 -7.80 -4.87 -2.60
CA GLN A 76 -9.16 -4.64 -2.09
C GLN A 76 -9.16 -4.13 -0.65
N ALA A 77 -8.30 -4.69 0.22
CA ALA A 77 -8.13 -4.17 1.57
C ALA A 77 -7.65 -2.71 1.57
N ALA A 78 -6.73 -2.34 0.68
CA ALA A 78 -6.27 -0.96 0.52
C ALA A 78 -7.43 0.00 0.14
N ARG A 79 -8.26 -0.40 -0.83
CA ARG A 79 -9.45 0.36 -1.26
C ARG A 79 -10.47 0.53 -0.13
N VAL A 80 -10.79 -0.54 0.58
CA VAL A 80 -11.73 -0.49 1.73
C VAL A 80 -11.18 0.43 2.82
N MET A 81 -9.91 0.28 3.21
CA MET A 81 -9.26 1.12 4.24
C MET A 81 -9.30 2.61 3.91
N ARG A 82 -9.14 2.96 2.62
CA ARG A 82 -9.24 4.34 2.15
C ARG A 82 -10.68 4.84 2.23
N ALA A 83 -11.65 4.05 1.74
CA ALA A 83 -13.05 4.43 1.68
C ALA A 83 -13.67 4.60 3.09
N THR A 84 -13.27 3.76 4.05
CA THR A 84 -13.74 3.86 5.44
C THR A 84 -13.02 4.95 6.24
N GLY A 85 -12.07 5.67 5.63
CA GLY A 85 -11.32 6.75 6.25
C GLY A 85 -10.65 6.28 7.55
N ALA A 86 -10.02 5.10 7.51
CA ALA A 86 -9.56 4.33 8.66
C ALA A 86 -9.36 5.19 9.93
N PHE A 87 -10.39 5.15 10.79
CA PHE A 87 -10.38 5.76 12.11
C PHE A 87 -9.16 5.24 12.87
N VAL A 88 -8.24 6.17 13.18
CA VAL A 88 -7.24 6.02 14.22
C VAL A 88 -7.43 7.18 15.19
#